data_AF-A0A927U9I1-F1
#
_entry.id   AF-A0A927U9I1-F1
#
_cell.length_a   1.000
_cell.length_b   1.000
_cell.length_c   1.000
_cell.angle_alpha   90.00
_cell.angle_beta   90.00
_cell.angle_gamma   90.00
#
_symmetry.space_group_name_H-M   'P 1'
#
loop_
_entity.id
_entity.type
_entity.pdbx_description
1 polymer ?
#
loop_
_entity_poly.entity_id
_entity_poly.type
_entity_poly.pdbx_seq_one_letter_code
_entity_poly.pdbx_strand_id
1 'polypeptide(L)'
;MINGNLEQFLDTGWFSEATLFYDGFIYWFEAQTEGNEITFFVDKWEAQNEDNKYYHSVMNQDDTLTWERVLELKGTDIELIKKDFLKSKIFDGKSFWDVEGKLAWLDEGSEVKK
;
A
#
# COMPACT_ATOMS: atom_id res chain seq x y z
N MET A 1 -6.64 -6.30 9.93
CA MET A 1 -7.75 -6.57 8.98
C MET A 1 -8.11 -5.29 8.26
N ILE A 2 -8.45 -5.35 6.96
CA ILE A 2 -9.03 -4.26 6.16
C ILE A 2 -10.43 -3.87 6.72
N ASN A 3 -10.65 -4.03 8.02
CA ASN A 3 -11.87 -3.82 8.78
C ASN A 3 -13.14 -4.38 8.12
N GLY A 4 -13.03 -5.53 7.43
CA GLY A 4 -14.15 -6.18 6.73
C GLY A 4 -14.40 -5.68 5.30
N ASN A 5 -13.61 -4.75 4.80
CA ASN A 5 -13.80 -4.09 3.50
C ASN A 5 -12.86 -4.62 2.40
N LEU A 6 -12.54 -5.92 2.45
CA LEU A 6 -11.67 -6.59 1.47
C LEU A 6 -12.18 -6.39 0.03
N GLU A 7 -13.48 -6.60 -0.20
CA GLU A 7 -14.10 -6.41 -1.52
C GLU A 7 -13.93 -4.97 -2.01
N GLN A 8 -14.17 -3.99 -1.15
CA GLN A 8 -13.98 -2.57 -1.47
C GLN A 8 -12.51 -2.26 -1.84
N PHE A 9 -11.55 -2.84 -1.12
CA PHE A 9 -10.14 -2.68 -1.48
C PHE A 9 -9.85 -3.28 -2.86
N LEU A 10 -10.33 -4.49 -3.14
CA LEU A 10 -10.10 -5.15 -4.42
C LEU A 10 -10.87 -4.51 -5.59
N ASP A 11 -11.99 -3.87 -5.34
CA ASP A 11 -12.81 -3.25 -6.38
C ASP A 11 -12.31 -1.86 -6.75
N THR A 12 -11.92 -1.07 -5.74
CA THR A 12 -11.53 0.34 -5.98
C THR A 12 -10.23 0.72 -5.28
N GLY A 13 -10.03 0.27 -4.04
CA GLY A 13 -8.95 0.78 -3.19
C GLY A 13 -7.55 0.53 -3.72
N TRP A 14 -7.28 -0.65 -4.29
CA TRP A 14 -5.93 -1.01 -4.76
C TRP A 14 -5.48 -0.23 -6.00
N PHE A 15 -6.42 0.34 -6.77
CA PHE A 15 -6.14 1.06 -8.02
C PHE A 15 -6.34 2.58 -7.87
N SER A 16 -6.68 3.03 -6.68
CA SER A 16 -6.79 4.44 -6.29
C SER A 16 -5.75 4.75 -5.21
N GLU A 17 -5.42 6.03 -4.99
CA GLU A 17 -4.60 6.45 -3.85
C GLU A 17 -5.15 5.86 -2.54
N ALA A 18 -4.50 4.82 -2.04
CA ALA A 18 -4.91 4.13 -0.82
C ALA A 18 -3.68 3.67 -0.05
N THR A 19 -3.77 3.66 1.27
CA THR A 19 -2.69 3.17 2.14
C THR A 19 -3.15 1.95 2.92
N LEU A 20 -2.28 0.95 3.07
CA LEU A 20 -2.48 -0.16 4.00
C LEU A 20 -1.30 -0.26 4.96
N PHE A 21 -1.62 -0.42 6.24
CA PHE A 21 -0.61 -0.70 7.26
C PHE A 21 -0.37 -2.21 7.37
N TYR A 22 0.90 -2.59 7.39
CA TYR A 22 1.36 -3.96 7.64
C TYR A 22 2.74 -3.95 8.30
N ASP A 23 2.82 -4.57 9.47
CA ASP A 23 4.09 -4.91 10.15
C ASP A 23 5.10 -3.76 10.28
N GLY A 24 4.62 -2.57 10.67
CA GLY A 24 5.46 -1.38 10.85
C GLY A 24 5.71 -0.57 9.57
N PHE A 25 4.98 -0.85 8.50
CA PHE A 25 5.10 -0.13 7.25
C PHE A 25 3.74 0.28 6.69
N ILE A 26 3.73 1.40 5.99
CA ILE A 26 2.66 1.75 5.05
C ILE A 26 3.04 1.27 3.67
N TYR A 27 2.03 0.75 2.98
CA TYR A 27 2.03 0.44 1.56
C TYR A 27 1.03 1.38 0.90
N TRP A 28 1.52 2.31 0.09
CA TRP A 28 0.70 3.22 -0.69
C TRP A 28 0.53 2.69 -2.10
N PHE A 29 -0.72 2.50 -2.49
CA PHE A 29 -1.14 2.02 -3.79
C PHE A 29 -1.55 3.22 -4.63
N GLU A 30 -1.05 3.29 -5.86
CA GLU A 30 -1.47 4.31 -6.82
C GLU A 30 -1.40 3.74 -8.23
N ALA A 31 -2.30 4.23 -9.09
CA ALA A 31 -2.26 3.96 -10.51
C ALA A 31 -2.44 5.25 -11.31
N GLN A 32 -1.70 5.34 -12.41
CA GLN A 32 -1.80 6.42 -13.37
C GLN A 32 -2.01 5.85 -14.77
N THR A 33 -2.67 6.62 -15.64
CA THR A 33 -2.93 6.24 -17.03
C THR A 33 -2.35 7.28 -17.99
N GLU A 34 -1.52 6.85 -18.92
CA GLU A 34 -0.99 7.67 -20.01
C GLU A 34 -1.45 7.08 -21.35
N GLY A 35 -2.43 7.73 -21.99
CA GLY A 35 -3.10 7.17 -23.17
C GLY A 35 -3.84 5.88 -22.84
N ASN A 36 -3.40 4.75 -23.39
CA ASN A 36 -3.96 3.42 -23.12
C ASN A 36 -3.09 2.59 -22.17
N GLU A 37 -1.93 3.11 -21.73
CA GLU A 37 -1.05 2.41 -20.80
C GLU A 37 -1.38 2.80 -19.36
N ILE A 38 -1.52 1.79 -18.52
CA ILE A 38 -1.71 1.88 -17.09
C ILE A 38 -0.36 1.59 -16.42
N THR A 39 0.05 2.45 -15.49
CA THR A 39 1.13 2.16 -14.54
C THR A 39 0.54 2.08 -13.15
N PHE A 40 0.62 0.91 -12.52
CA PHE A 40 0.26 0.69 -11.13
C PHE A 40 1.53 0.47 -10.32
N PHE A 41 1.65 1.13 -9.17
CA PHE A 41 2.82 0.98 -8.31
C PHE A 41 2.43 0.95 -6.83
N VAL A 42 3.34 0.40 -6.03
CA VAL A 42 3.23 0.38 -4.58
C VAL A 42 4.52 0.91 -3.99
N ASP A 43 4.39 1.99 -3.23
CA ASP A 43 5.50 2.58 -2.48
C ASP A 43 5.36 2.20 -0.99
N LYS A 44 6.50 1.96 -0.33
CA LYS A 44 6.58 1.46 1.05
C LYS A 44 7.41 2.40 1.90
N TRP A 45 6.95 2.73 3.11
CA TRP A 45 7.74 3.44 4.12
C TRP A 45 7.43 2.99 5.54
N GLU A 46 8.34 3.30 6.46
CA GLU A 46 8.24 2.94 7.87
C GLU A 46 7.17 3.79 8.59
N ALA A 47 6.32 3.15 9.41
CA ALA A 47 5.27 3.81 10.16
C ALA A 47 4.99 3.14 11.50
N GLN A 48 4.49 3.90 12.46
CA GLN A 48 3.99 3.38 13.74
C GLN A 48 2.46 3.28 13.72
N ASN A 49 1.92 2.26 14.37
CA ASN A 49 0.48 2.09 14.56
C ASN A 49 0.08 2.56 15.96
N GLU A 50 -0.83 3.51 16.02
CA GLU A 50 -1.48 3.96 17.25
C GLU A 50 -2.90 3.37 17.34
N ASP A 51 -3.08 2.47 18.32
CA ASP A 51 -4.37 1.89 18.70
C ASP A 51 -5.19 1.23 17.57
N ASN A 52 -4.55 0.76 16.49
CA ASN A 52 -5.20 0.29 15.26
C ASN A 52 -6.20 1.30 14.68
N LYS A 53 -5.92 2.59 14.86
CA LYS A 53 -6.73 3.69 14.33
C LYS A 53 -5.89 4.60 13.45
N TYR A 54 -4.72 4.99 13.92
CA TYR A 54 -3.85 5.90 13.20
C TYR A 54 -2.54 5.23 12.81
N TYR A 55 -2.01 5.62 11.66
CA TYR A 55 -0.60 5.41 11.35
C TYR A 55 0.16 6.72 11.44
N HIS A 56 1.42 6.64 11.88
CA HIS A 56 2.32 7.77 11.96
C HIS A 56 3.56 7.47 11.13
N SER A 57 3.74 8.18 10.02
CA SER A 57 4.93 8.05 9.18
C SER A 57 6.19 8.38 9.98
N VAL A 58 7.21 7.52 9.88
CA VAL A 58 8.48 7.67 10.58
C VAL A 58 9.44 8.49 9.70
N MET A 59 9.61 9.75 10.07
CA MET A 59 10.44 10.73 9.36
C MET A 59 11.89 10.68 9.84
N ASN A 60 12.81 10.98 8.92
CA ASN A 60 14.20 11.21 9.24
C ASN A 60 14.37 12.49 10.08
N GLN A 61 15.54 12.64 10.71
CA GLN A 61 15.84 13.80 11.55
C GLN A 61 15.73 15.13 10.78
N ASP A 62 16.01 15.11 9.48
CA ASP A 62 15.96 16.27 8.56
C ASP A 62 14.58 16.56 7.94
N ASP A 63 13.51 15.97 8.49
CA ASP A 63 12.12 16.12 8.01
C ASP A 63 11.86 15.47 6.64
N THR A 64 12.75 14.58 6.17
CA THR A 64 12.50 13.80 4.96
C THR A 64 11.85 12.45 5.27
N LEU A 65 11.00 11.97 4.35
CA LEU A 65 10.46 10.61 4.37
C LEU A 65 11.34 9.71 3.48
N THR A 66 11.79 8.58 4.02
CA THR A 66 12.41 7.52 3.21
C THR A 66 11.35 6.51 2.80
N TRP A 67 11.16 6.37 1.50
CA TRP A 67 10.26 5.39 0.89
C TRP A 67 11.01 4.60 -0.19
N GLU A 68 10.48 3.43 -0.53
CA GLU A 68 10.96 2.59 -1.64
C GLU A 68 9.80 2.11 -2.50
N ARG A 69 10.01 2.00 -3.81
CA ARG A 69 9.05 1.37 -4.72
C ARG A 69 9.20 -0.15 -4.66
N VAL A 70 8.22 -0.82 -4.08
CA VAL A 70 8.23 -2.30 -3.93
C VAL A 70 7.51 -3.02 -5.06
N LEU A 71 6.72 -2.29 -5.86
CA LEU A 71 6.06 -2.82 -7.05
C LEU A 71 5.88 -1.73 -8.10
N GLU A 72 6.12 -2.09 -9.36
CA GLU A 72 5.69 -1.31 -10.52
C GLU A 72 5.23 -2.28 -11.60
N LEU A 73 3.99 -2.16 -12.05
CA LEU A 73 3.37 -2.96 -13.10
C LEU A 73 2.86 -2.02 -14.18
N LYS A 74 3.10 -2.39 -15.45
CA LYS A 74 2.65 -1.63 -16.62
C LYS A 74 1.89 -2.54 -17.57
N GLY A 75 0.85 -2.00 -18.18
CA GLY A 75 0.07 -2.75 -19.18
C GLY A 75 -1.15 -1.99 -19.65
N THR A 76 -1.93 -2.61 -20.54
CA THR A 76 -3.16 -2.01 -21.08
C THR A 76 -4.43 -2.72 -20.57
N ASP A 77 -4.27 -3.75 -19.74
CA ASP A 77 -5.37 -4.56 -19.20
C ASP A 77 -5.32 -4.54 -17.66
N ILE A 78 -6.30 -3.86 -17.07
CA ILE A 78 -6.40 -3.69 -15.62
C ILE A 78 -6.57 -5.03 -14.88
N GLU A 79 -7.24 -6.02 -15.49
CA GLU A 79 -7.46 -7.32 -14.86
C GLU A 79 -6.16 -8.14 -14.80
N LEU A 80 -5.29 -8.01 -15.81
CA LEU A 80 -3.95 -8.61 -15.76
C LEU A 80 -3.08 -7.94 -14.71
N ILE A 81 -3.10 -6.60 -14.62
CA ILE A 81 -2.37 -5.86 -13.59
C ILE A 81 -2.84 -6.28 -12.19
N LYS A 82 -4.15 -6.37 -11.96
CA LYS A 82 -4.73 -6.83 -10.69
C LYS A 82 -4.26 -8.24 -10.34
N LYS A 83 -4.27 -9.15 -11.31
CA LYS A 83 -3.83 -10.54 -11.14
C LYS A 83 -2.34 -10.62 -10.79
N ASP A 84 -1.51 -9.79 -11.39
CA ASP A 84 -0.07 -9.75 -11.13
C ASP A 84 0.22 -9.12 -9.76
N PHE A 85 -0.50 -8.07 -9.38
CA PHE A 85 -0.48 -7.51 -8.03
C PHE A 85 -0.80 -8.58 -6.98
N LEU A 86 -1.90 -9.31 -7.12
CA LEU A 86 -2.34 -10.33 -6.17
C LEU A 86 -1.35 -11.49 -6.00
N LYS A 87 -0.44 -11.69 -6.96
CA LYS A 87 0.64 -12.69 -6.90
C LYS A 87 1.98 -12.13 -6.44
N SER A 88 2.14 -10.80 -6.52
CA SER A 88 3.37 -10.12 -6.13
C SER A 88 3.67 -10.34 -4.65
N LYS A 89 4.94 -10.47 -4.31
CA LYS A 89 5.41 -10.84 -2.97
C LYS A 89 5.97 -9.63 -2.20
N ILE A 90 5.17 -8.57 -2.14
CA ILE A 90 5.61 -7.24 -1.67
C ILE A 90 5.56 -7.08 -0.14
N PHE A 91 4.86 -7.98 0.57
CA PHE A 91 4.71 -7.95 2.02
C PHE A 91 5.73 -8.87 2.70
N ASP A 92 7.00 -8.46 2.70
CA ASP A 92 8.15 -9.24 3.21
C ASP A 92 8.22 -10.65 2.62
N GLY A 93 8.17 -10.72 1.28
CA GLY A 93 8.19 -11.98 0.54
C GLY A 93 6.86 -12.73 0.53
N LYS A 94 5.79 -12.15 1.09
CA LYS A 94 4.43 -12.71 1.07
C LYS A 94 3.52 -11.97 0.10
N SER A 95 2.53 -12.68 -0.43
CA SER A 95 1.49 -12.11 -1.28
C SER A 95 0.39 -11.42 -0.48
N PHE A 96 -0.46 -10.66 -1.16
CA PHE A 96 -1.64 -10.04 -0.55
C PHE A 96 -2.48 -11.07 0.24
N TRP A 97 -2.76 -12.23 -0.36
CA TRP A 97 -3.58 -13.28 0.26
C TRP A 97 -2.96 -13.90 1.51
N ASP A 98 -1.64 -13.92 1.60
CA ASP A 98 -0.94 -14.46 2.77
C ASP A 98 -1.05 -13.53 3.99
N VAL A 99 -1.31 -12.24 3.76
CA VAL A 99 -1.30 -11.20 4.80
C VAL A 99 -2.63 -10.46 4.97
N GLU A 100 -3.64 -10.74 4.15
CA GLU A 100 -4.88 -9.95 4.08
C GLU A 100 -5.59 -9.78 5.44
N GLY A 101 -5.63 -10.84 6.26
CA GLY A 101 -6.17 -10.76 7.62
C GLY A 101 -5.40 -9.83 8.57
N LYS A 102 -4.16 -9.48 8.26
CA LYS A 102 -3.28 -8.61 9.05
C LYS A 102 -3.19 -7.18 8.54
N LEU A 103 -3.38 -6.96 7.23
CA LEU A 103 -3.44 -5.62 6.63
C LEU A 103 -4.45 -4.76 7.37
N ALA A 104 -4.21 -3.47 7.59
CA ALA A 104 -5.17 -2.58 8.23
C ALA A 104 -5.35 -1.27 7.47
N TRP A 105 -6.59 -0.78 7.39
CA TRP A 105 -6.87 0.60 7.01
C TRP A 105 -6.84 1.45 8.27
N LEU A 106 -5.86 2.33 8.33
CA LEU A 106 -5.64 3.28 9.42
C LEU A 106 -5.74 4.68 8.85
N ASP A 107 -6.28 5.60 9.63
CA ASP A 107 -6.28 7.02 9.31
C ASP A 107 -4.86 7.59 9.46
N GLU A 108 -4.53 8.62 8.69
CA GLU A 108 -3.24 9.29 8.82
C GLU A 108 -3.20 10.15 10.10
N GLY A 109 -2.21 9.88 10.94
CA GLY A 109 -1.90 10.68 12.13
C GLY A 109 -0.71 11.62 11.88
N SER A 110 -0.30 12.34 12.93
CA SER A 110 0.87 13.21 12.86
C SER A 110 2.17 12.41 12.70
N GLU A 111 3.07 12.87 11.85
CA GLU A 111 4.40 12.28 11.66
C GLU A 111 5.20 12.16 12.98
N VAL A 112 6.05 11.13 13.05
CA VAL A 112 6.96 10.88 14.18
C VAL A 112 8.41 10.82 13.70
N LYS A 113 9.37 11.10 14.58
CA LYS A 113 10.80 11.12 14.25
C LYS A 113 11.49 9.82 14.65
N LYS A 114 12.49 9.41 13.85
CA LYS A 114 13.48 8.38 14.21
C LYS A 114 14.33 8.77 15.41
#